data_AF-A0A5C6MFM1-F1
#
_entry.id   AF-A0A5C6MFM1-F1
#
_cell.length_a   1.000
_cell.length_b   1.000
_cell.length_c   1.000
_cell.angle_alpha   90.00
_cell.angle_beta   90.00
_cell.angle_gamma   90.00
#
_symmetry.space_group_name_H-M   'P 1'
#
loop_
_entity.id
_entity.type
_entity.pdbx_description
1 polymer ?
#
loop_
_entity_poly.entity_id
_entity_poly.type
_entity_poly.pdbx_seq_one_letter_code
_entity_poly.pdbx_strand_id
1 'polypeptide(L)' 'MFYSEDLEQCGLDVSEVSVYSGVCTEIFKRESVIFQKSVYCFVHLSIQEFLAAVYMFHCYTRKDRV' A
#
# COMPACT_ATOMS: atom_id res chain seq x y z
N MET A 1 -1.51 1.21 -7.22
CA MET A 1 -0.39 0.27 -7.38
C MET A 1 0.84 0.96 -6.83
N PHE A 2 1.67 0.22 -6.13
CA PHE A 2 2.82 0.73 -5.40
C PHE A 2 3.99 -0.22 -5.63
N TYR A 3 5.21 0.28 -5.76
CA TYR A 3 6.40 -0.56 -5.77
C TYR A 3 6.83 -0.88 -4.33
N SER A 4 7.72 -1.87 -4.18
CA SER A 4 8.39 -2.16 -2.91
C SER A 4 9.02 -0.92 -2.28
N GLU A 5 9.64 -0.05 -3.08
CA GLU A 5 10.30 1.16 -2.58
C GLU A 5 9.29 2.18 -2.02
N ASP A 6 8.08 2.25 -2.59
CA ASP A 6 7.02 3.15 -2.11
C ASP A 6 6.53 2.73 -0.72
N LEU A 7 6.52 1.42 -0.44
CA LEU A 7 6.14 0.85 0.86
C LEU A 7 7.24 1.11 1.91
N GLU A 8 8.50 0.87 1.55
CA GLU A 8 9.65 1.13 2.43
C GLU A 8 9.74 2.62 2.81
N GLN A 9 9.50 3.54 1.86
CA GLN A 9 9.48 4.97 2.14
C GLN A 9 8.35 5.37 3.11
N CYS A 10 7.24 4.64 3.09
CA CYS A 10 6.15 4.81 4.05
C CYS A 10 6.42 4.14 5.41
N GLY A 11 7.56 3.48 5.58
CA GLY A 11 7.90 2.73 6.79
C GLY A 11 7.12 1.43 6.94
N LEU A 12 6.55 0.91 5.85
CA LEU A 12 5.81 -0.34 5.84
C LEU A 12 6.77 -1.47 5.45
N ASP A 13 6.90 -2.48 6.31
CA ASP A 13 7.64 -3.69 5.95
C ASP A 13 6.87 -4.47 4.90
N VAL A 14 7.51 -4.66 3.75
CA VAL A 14 6.99 -5.40 2.61
C VAL A 14 6.58 -6.83 3.00
N SER A 15 7.28 -7.43 3.96
CA SER A 15 6.96 -8.77 4.48
C SER A 15 5.67 -8.78 5.32
N GLU A 16 5.39 -7.73 6.09
CA GLU A 16 4.16 -7.63 6.89
C GLU A 16 2.93 -7.30 6.02
N VAL A 17 3.10 -6.46 4.99
CA VAL A 17 1.99 -6.03 4.15
C VAL A 17 1.42 -7.17 3.31
N SER A 18 2.27 -8.04 2.75
CA SER A 18 1.82 -9.14 1.88
C SER A 18 1.35 -10.38 2.64
N VAL A 19 2.01 -10.72 3.78
CA VAL A 19 1.75 -11.97 4.50
C VAL A 19 0.68 -11.81 5.58
N TYR A 20 0.57 -10.64 6.21
CA TYR A 20 -0.22 -10.48 7.44
C TYR A 20 -1.53 -9.72 7.28
N SER A 21 -1.65 -8.81 6.30
CA SER A 21 -2.81 -7.91 6.23
C SER A 21 -4.00 -8.50 5.46
N GLY A 22 -3.77 -9.29 4.40
CA GLY A 22 -4.82 -9.65 3.44
C GLY A 22 -5.47 -8.45 2.74
N VAL A 23 -4.93 -7.24 2.95
CA VAL A 23 -5.43 -5.96 2.43
C VAL A 23 -4.76 -5.64 1.09
N CYS A 24 -3.51 -6.06 0.92
CA CYS A 24 -2.69 -5.88 -0.28
C CYS A 24 -2.26 -7.24 -0.87
N THR A 25 -2.31 -7.34 -2.19
CA THR A 25 -1.76 -8.45 -2.99
C THR A 25 -0.48 -8.02 -3.68
N GLU A 26 0.53 -8.89 -3.63
CA GLU A 26 1.72 -8.80 -4.47
C GLU A 26 1.42 -9.31 -5.88
N ILE A 27 1.60 -8.45 -6.86
CA ILE A 27 1.51 -8.74 -8.29
C ILE A 27 2.93 -8.68 -8.84
N PHE A 28 3.52 -9.86 -9.10
CA PHE A 28 4.82 -9.96 -9.74
C PHE A 28 4.75 -9.41 -11.17
N LYS A 29 5.42 -8.27 -11.41
CA LYS A 29 5.57 -7.72 -12.76
C LYS A 29 6.91 -8.17 -13.32
N ARG A 30 6.87 -9.17 -14.21
CA ARG A 30 8.07 -9.71 -14.88
C ARG A 30 8.52 -8.72 -15.97
N GLU A 31 9.28 -7.70 -15.60
CA GLU A 31 9.77 -6.69 -16.56
C GLU A 31 10.99 -7.16 -17.37
N SER A 32 11.69 -8.23 -16.96
CA SER A 32 12.71 -8.88 -17.81
C SER A 32 13.08 -10.28 -17.32
N VAL A 33 13.80 -11.06 -18.13
CA VAL A 33 14.30 -12.43 -17.82
C VAL A 33 15.26 -12.45 -16.63
N ILE A 34 15.76 -11.28 -16.19
CA ILE A 34 16.85 -11.14 -15.21
C ILE A 34 16.43 -10.29 -14.00
N PHE A 35 15.37 -9.46 -14.11
CA PHE A 35 14.90 -8.57 -13.04
C PHE A 35 13.39 -8.71 -12.85
N GLN A 36 13.00 -9.22 -11.69
CA GLN A 36 11.60 -9.33 -11.25
C GLN A 36 11.37 -8.25 -10.19
N LYS A 37 10.51 -7.27 -10.48
CA LYS A 37 10.16 -6.22 -9.53
C LYS A 37 8.74 -6.48 -9.00
N SER A 38 8.61 -6.54 -7.69
CA SER A 38 7.32 -6.75 -7.03
C SER A 38 6.51 -5.46 -7.03
N VAL A 39 5.25 -5.56 -7.44
CA VAL A 39 4.28 -4.46 -7.40
C VAL A 39 3.15 -4.86 -6.48
N TYR A 40 2.69 -3.96 -5.63
CA TYR A 40 1.64 -4.20 -4.66
C TYR A 40 0.39 -3.42 -5.04
N CYS A 41 -0.78 -4.03 -4.87
CA CYS A 41 -2.06 -3.34 -4.99
C CYS A 41 -3.03 -3.81 -3.91
N PHE A 42 -4.04 -2.99 -3.62
CA PHE A 42 -5.14 -3.43 -2.77
C PHE A 42 -5.92 -4.58 -3.42
N VAL A 43 -6.39 -5.52 -2.61
CA VAL A 43 -7.18 -6.67 -3.07
C VAL A 43 -8.49 -6.23 -3.74
N HIS A 44 -9.09 -5.14 -3.25
CA HIS A 44 -10.35 -4.60 -3.76
C HIS A 44 -10.35 -3.07 -3.77
N LEU A 45 -10.99 -2.46 -4.77
CA LEU A 45 -11.04 -0.99 -4.91
C LEU A 45 -11.70 -0.32 -3.71
N SER A 46 -12.73 -0.93 -3.13
CA SER A 46 -13.43 -0.38 -1.95
C SER A 46 -12.53 -0.24 -0.73
N ILE A 47 -11.50 -1.09 -0.59
CA ILE A 47 -10.52 -1.00 0.49
C ILE A 47 -9.67 0.25 0.32
N GLN A 48 -9.21 0.51 -0.91
CA GLN A 48 -8.45 1.71 -1.25
C GLN A 48 -9.27 2.98 -0.95
N GLU A 49 -10.52 3.00 -1.38
CA GLU A 49 -11.43 4.14 -1.17
C GLU A 49 -11.73 4.37 0.31
N PHE A 50 -11.98 3.30 1.05
CA PHE A 50 -12.20 3.37 2.49
C PHE A 50 -10.98 3.92 3.24
N LEU A 51 -9.78 3.38 2.97
CA LEU A 51 -8.56 3.85 3.61
C LEU A 51 -8.23 5.30 3.23
N ALA A 52 -8.48 5.70 1.99
CA ALA A 52 -8.35 7.09 1.56
C ALA A 52 -9.30 8.02 2.33
N ALA A 53 -10.56 7.61 2.52
CA ALA A 53 -11.54 8.36 3.29
C ALA A 53 -11.15 8.49 4.77
N VAL A 54 -10.69 7.39 5.39
CA VAL A 54 -10.19 7.39 6.78
C VAL A 54 -8.96 8.28 6.93
N TYR A 55 -8.01 8.21 5.99
CA TYR A 55 -6.82 9.06 6.02
C TYR A 55 -7.18 10.54 5.94
N MET A 56 -8.07 10.90 5.01
CA MET A 56 -8.58 12.28 4.90
C MET A 56 -9.24 12.73 6.20
N PHE A 57 -10.16 11.93 6.75
CA PHE A 57 -10.82 12.21 8.02
C PHE A 57 -9.82 12.42 9.18
N HIS A 58 -8.81 11.54 9.28
CA HIS A 58 -7.76 11.66 10.28
C HIS A 58 -6.92 12.93 10.10
N CYS A 59 -6.58 13.31 8.87
CA CYS A 59 -5.86 14.56 8.59
C CYS A 59 -6.68 15.81 8.94
N TYR A 60 -7.99 15.81 8.68
CA TYR A 60 -8.89 16.90 9.08
C TYR A 60 -8.98 17.00 10.61
N THR A 61 -9.27 15.89 11.29
CA THR A 61 -9.39 15.87 12.75
C THR A 61 -8.07 16.15 13.49
N ARG A 62 -6.89 15.84 12.91
CA ARG A 62 -5.59 16.28 13.43
C ARG A 62 -5.32 17.76 13.21
N LYS A 63 -5.82 18.36 12.12
CA LYS A 63 -5.69 19.81 11.87
C LYS A 63 -6.56 20.64 12.82
N ASP A 64 -7.67 20.10 13.30
CA ASP A 64 -8.55 20.75 14.28
C ASP A 64 -8.05 20.64 15.75
N ARG A 65 -6.89 20.01 15.98
CA ARG A 65 -6.21 19.97 17.29
C ARG A 65 -4.89 20.77 17.28
N VAL A 66 -4.92 21.98 16.72
CA VAL A 66 -3.86 22.99 16.89
C VAL A 66 -4.43 24.18 17.64
#